data_AF-A0A101K6T6-F1
#
_entry.id   AF-A0A101K6T6-F1
#
_cell.length_a   1.000
_cell.length_b   1.000
_cell.length_c   1.000
_cell.angle_alpha   90.00
_cell.angle_beta   90.00
_cell.angle_gamma   90.00
#
_symmetry.space_group_name_H-M   'P 1'
#
loop_
_entity.id
_entity.type
_entity.pdbx_description
1 polymer ?
#
loop_
_entity_poly.entity_id
_entity_poly.type
_entity_poly.pdbx_seq_one_letter_code
_entity_poly.pdbx_strand_id
1 'polypeptide(L)'
;MKKQKFSDYYLGFDIGTNSVGWCVTDMNYNVLRFNKKDMWGSRLFEEAKTAAERRVQRNSRRRLKRRKWRLNLLEEIFSNEILKIDSNFFRRLKESSLWLEDKSSKEKFTLFNDDNYKDYDFYKQYPTIFHLRNELIKNPEKKDIRLVYLAIHSIFKSRGHFLFEGQNLKEIKNFETLYNNLIAFLEDNGINKSIDKDNLEKLEKIVCDSGKGLKDKEKEFKEIFNSDKQLVAIFKLSVGLSVSLNDLFDTDEYKKGEVEKEKISFREQIYEDDKPIYYSILGEKIELLDIAKSFYDFMVLNNILADSQYISEAKVKLYEEHKRDLKNLKYIIRKYNRENYDKLFKDKNESNYPAYIGLNKEKSKKEVIEKSKLKIDDLIKSIYIACLLYFGVNTI
;
A
#
# COMPACT_ATOMS: atom_id res chain seq x y z
N MET A 1 49.77 32.38 -38.46
CA MET A 1 48.39 32.45 -39.01
C MET A 1 47.69 33.68 -38.46
N LYS A 2 47.13 34.55 -39.32
CA LYS A 2 46.28 35.66 -38.85
C LYS A 2 45.02 35.07 -38.20
N LYS A 3 44.69 35.48 -36.98
CA LYS A 3 43.41 35.11 -36.35
C LYS A 3 42.28 35.73 -37.17
N GLN A 4 41.30 34.91 -37.58
CA GLN A 4 40.08 35.41 -38.22
C GLN A 4 39.34 36.27 -37.18
N LYS A 5 39.18 37.57 -37.48
CA LYS A 5 38.42 38.52 -36.66
C LYS A 5 37.09 38.75 -37.35
N PHE A 6 36.00 38.65 -36.59
CA PHE A 6 34.67 39.05 -37.02
C PHE A 6 34.39 40.46 -36.47
N SER A 7 33.59 41.22 -37.20
CA SER A 7 32.96 42.46 -36.72
C SER A 7 31.87 42.12 -35.70
N ASP A 8 31.12 43.13 -35.26
CA ASP A 8 29.93 42.93 -34.43
C ASP A 8 28.98 41.91 -35.07
N TYR A 9 28.40 41.05 -34.23
CA TYR A 9 27.58 39.91 -34.62
C TYR A 9 26.41 39.73 -33.65
N TYR A 10 25.35 39.09 -34.12
CA TYR A 10 24.26 38.61 -33.28
C TYR A 10 24.44 37.13 -32.98
N LEU A 11 24.02 36.72 -31.79
CA LEU A 11 24.00 35.33 -31.36
C LEU A 11 22.60 35.00 -30.85
N GLY A 12 21.90 34.15 -31.57
CA GLY A 12 20.58 33.65 -31.20
C GLY A 12 20.70 32.31 -30.48
N PHE A 13 19.86 32.12 -29.47
CA PHE A 13 19.69 30.85 -28.76
C PHE A 13 18.23 30.42 -28.80
N ASP A 14 18.00 29.14 -29.08
CA ASP A 14 16.71 28.48 -28.94
C ASP A 14 16.85 27.39 -27.88
N ILE A 15 16.37 27.66 -26.66
CA ILE A 15 16.60 26.81 -25.48
C ILE A 15 15.35 25.96 -25.25
N GLY A 16 15.40 24.72 -25.72
CA GLY A 16 14.39 23.69 -25.47
C GLY A 16 14.70 22.82 -24.25
N THR A 17 13.83 21.87 -23.95
CA THR A 17 13.94 20.95 -22.80
C THR A 17 15.05 19.90 -22.94
N ASN A 18 15.40 19.56 -24.18
CA ASN A 18 16.39 18.53 -24.54
C ASN A 18 17.37 18.99 -25.63
N SER A 19 17.31 20.27 -26.01
CA SER A 19 18.20 20.83 -27.02
C SER A 19 18.42 22.32 -26.84
N VAL A 20 19.60 22.80 -27.22
CA VAL A 20 19.90 24.23 -27.34
C VAL A 20 20.40 24.50 -28.74
N GLY A 21 19.56 25.11 -29.57
CA GLY A 21 19.91 25.67 -30.87
C GLY A 21 20.71 26.95 -30.69
N TRP A 22 21.70 27.17 -31.56
CA TRP A 22 22.47 28.41 -31.61
C TRP A 22 22.77 28.80 -33.06
N CYS A 23 22.80 30.09 -33.33
CA CYS A 23 23.17 30.64 -34.64
C CYS A 23 23.85 31.99 -34.46
N VAL A 24 24.91 32.22 -35.22
CA VAL A 24 25.65 33.49 -35.25
C VAL A 24 25.48 34.15 -36.60
N THR A 25 24.98 35.39 -36.60
CA THR A 25 24.80 36.18 -37.82
C THR A 25 25.57 37.49 -37.77
N ASP A 26 25.89 38.05 -38.93
CA ASP A 26 26.28 39.46 -39.04
C ASP A 26 25.08 40.41 -38.82
N MET A 27 25.33 41.71 -38.93
CA MET A 27 24.31 42.76 -38.80
C MET A 27 23.25 42.76 -39.92
N ASN A 28 23.50 42.04 -41.03
CA ASN A 28 22.59 41.86 -42.15
C ASN A 28 21.86 40.50 -42.10
N TYR A 29 21.96 39.78 -40.98
CA TYR A 29 21.37 38.46 -40.75
C TYR A 29 21.94 37.32 -41.61
N ASN A 30 23.16 37.46 -42.14
CA ASN A 30 23.86 36.36 -42.80
C ASN A 30 24.59 35.50 -41.77
N VAL A 31 24.47 34.17 -41.87
CA VAL A 31 25.17 33.22 -40.99
C VAL A 31 26.67 33.32 -41.20
N LEU A 32 27.42 33.54 -40.11
CA LEU A 32 28.89 33.61 -40.17
C LEU A 32 29.51 32.23 -40.38
N ARG A 33 30.69 32.19 -41.00
CA ARG A 33 31.44 30.95 -41.26
C ARG A 33 32.83 31.01 -40.66
N PHE A 34 33.15 30.04 -39.81
CA PHE A 34 34.45 29.90 -39.14
C PHE A 34 35.04 28.53 -39.43
N ASN A 35 36.32 28.49 -39.85
CA ASN A 35 37.01 27.23 -40.20
C ASN A 35 36.19 26.31 -41.15
N LYS A 36 35.61 26.90 -42.20
CA LYS A 36 34.77 26.20 -43.21
C LYS A 36 33.48 25.56 -42.64
N LYS A 37 33.07 25.94 -41.44
CA LYS A 37 31.79 25.52 -40.84
C LYS A 37 30.92 26.75 -40.61
N ASP A 38 29.66 26.63 -40.97
CA ASP A 38 28.68 27.68 -40.69
C ASP A 38 28.44 27.70 -39.18
N MET A 39 28.36 28.89 -38.60
CA MET A 39 28.29 29.11 -37.16
C MET A 39 26.85 28.98 -36.66
N TRP A 40 26.29 27.80 -36.86
CA TRP A 40 25.01 27.39 -36.33
C TRP A 40 25.05 25.92 -35.94
N GLY A 41 24.15 25.51 -35.07
CA GLY A 41 24.00 24.13 -34.68
C GLY A 41 23.02 23.95 -33.54
N SER A 42 22.90 22.72 -33.07
CA SER A 42 22.11 22.41 -31.89
C SER A 42 22.87 21.43 -30.99
N ARG A 43 22.84 21.69 -29.68
CA ARG A 43 23.35 20.78 -28.67
C ARG A 43 22.19 19.97 -28.11
N LEU A 44 22.16 18.66 -28.39
CA LEU A 44 21.18 17.74 -27.82
C LEU A 44 21.67 17.19 -26.47
N PHE A 45 20.77 17.02 -25.50
CA PHE A 45 21.03 16.41 -24.20
C PHE A 45 19.76 15.70 -23.67
N GLU A 46 19.93 14.81 -22.68
CA GLU A 46 18.79 14.17 -22.03
C GLU A 46 18.00 15.18 -21.19
N GLU A 47 16.67 15.10 -21.24
CA GLU A 47 15.78 15.96 -20.46
C GLU A 47 16.05 15.83 -18.96
N ALA A 48 16.02 16.97 -18.26
CA ALA A 48 16.25 17.01 -16.84
C ALA A 48 15.15 16.25 -16.07
N LYS A 49 15.54 15.23 -15.31
CA LYS A 49 14.62 14.52 -14.41
C LYS A 49 14.30 15.36 -13.18
N THR A 50 13.04 15.37 -12.77
CA THR A 50 12.61 16.03 -11.54
C THR A 50 13.21 15.36 -10.29
N ALA A 51 13.26 16.08 -9.17
CA ALA A 51 13.79 15.56 -7.90
C ALA A 51 12.84 14.56 -7.20
N ALA A 52 11.65 14.33 -7.75
CA ALA A 52 10.57 13.46 -7.28
C ALA A 52 11.04 12.06 -6.89
N GLU A 53 11.60 11.32 -7.86
CA GLU A 53 12.03 9.93 -7.68
C GLU A 53 13.09 9.81 -6.57
N ARG A 54 14.05 10.75 -6.54
CA ARG A 54 15.09 10.80 -5.50
C ARG A 54 14.48 11.02 -4.12
N ARG A 55 13.44 11.85 -4.00
CA ARG A 55 12.72 12.11 -2.74
C ARG A 55 12.05 10.83 -2.22
N VAL A 56 11.33 10.11 -3.08
CA VAL A 56 10.65 8.83 -2.75
C VAL A 56 11.66 7.79 -2.23
N GLN A 57 12.75 7.60 -2.97
CA GLN A 57 13.79 6.63 -2.58
C GLN A 57 14.45 7.01 -1.24
N ARG A 58 14.72 8.31 -1.01
CA ARG A 58 15.30 8.81 0.24
C ARG A 58 14.38 8.56 1.43
N ASN A 59 13.09 8.81 1.28
CA ASN A 59 12.09 8.58 2.32
C ASN A 59 11.99 7.08 2.65
N SER A 60 11.94 6.22 1.64
CA SER A 60 11.94 4.76 1.82
C SER A 60 13.18 4.28 2.58
N ARG A 61 14.39 4.75 2.24
CA ARG A 61 15.62 4.42 2.98
C ARG A 61 15.54 4.85 4.45
N ARG A 62 15.08 6.07 4.72
CA ARG A 62 14.92 6.60 6.10
C ARG A 62 13.91 5.77 6.90
N ARG A 63 12.77 5.42 6.30
CA ARG A 63 11.73 4.56 6.91
C ARG A 63 12.29 3.19 7.29
N LEU A 64 13.03 2.53 6.38
CA LEU A 64 13.66 1.24 6.66
C LEU A 64 14.70 1.34 7.78
N LYS A 65 15.55 2.37 7.77
CA LYS A 65 16.55 2.62 8.83
C LYS A 65 15.88 2.81 10.19
N ARG A 66 14.83 3.63 10.27
CA ARG A 66 14.07 3.87 11.51
C ARG A 66 13.33 2.63 11.99
N ARG A 67 12.75 1.84 11.08
CA ARG A 67 12.14 0.55 11.42
C ARG A 67 13.17 -0.40 12.05
N LYS A 68 14.35 -0.54 11.43
CA LYS A 68 15.44 -1.38 11.98
C LYS A 68 15.88 -0.89 13.36
N TRP A 69 16.10 0.41 13.53
CA TRP A 69 16.45 1.01 14.82
C TRP A 69 15.41 0.70 15.92
N ARG A 70 14.12 0.84 15.61
CA ARG A 70 13.03 0.54 16.54
C ARG A 70 13.00 -0.92 16.99
N LEU A 71 13.27 -1.85 16.08
CA LEU A 71 13.33 -3.28 16.38
C LEU A 71 14.57 -3.63 17.19
N ASN A 72 15.71 -3.00 16.91
CA ASN A 72 16.93 -3.18 17.71
C ASN A 72 16.72 -2.68 19.15
N LEU A 73 16.05 -1.54 19.34
CA LEU A 73 15.71 -1.03 20.67
C LEU A 73 14.80 -2.02 21.42
N LEU A 74 13.81 -2.60 20.74
CA LEU A 74 12.96 -3.63 21.34
C LEU A 74 13.76 -4.87 21.72
N GLU A 75 14.69 -5.32 20.86
CA GLU A 75 15.60 -6.42 21.17
C GLU A 75 16.43 -6.11 22.43
N GLU A 76 17.01 -4.92 22.55
CA GLU A 76 17.80 -4.50 23.71
C GLU A 76 17.00 -4.57 25.01
N ILE A 77 15.76 -4.05 25.01
CA ILE A 77 14.86 -4.09 26.17
C ILE A 77 14.59 -5.52 26.65
N PHE A 78 14.41 -6.46 25.72
CA PHE A 78 14.10 -7.85 26.05
C PHE A 78 15.33 -8.74 26.23
N SER A 79 16.52 -8.25 25.87
CA SER A 79 17.74 -9.06 25.77
C SER A 79 18.08 -9.75 27.09
N ASN A 80 18.10 -9.01 28.19
CA ASN A 80 18.50 -9.55 29.49
C ASN A 80 17.62 -10.72 29.95
N GLU A 81 16.31 -10.65 29.74
CA GLU A 81 15.39 -11.71 30.19
C GLU A 81 15.32 -12.89 29.20
N ILE A 82 15.39 -12.63 27.90
CA ILE A 82 15.38 -13.70 26.89
C ILE A 82 16.67 -14.51 26.92
N LEU A 83 17.83 -13.85 27.04
CA LEU A 83 19.13 -14.54 27.01
C LEU A 83 19.36 -15.44 28.24
N LYS A 84 18.67 -15.21 29.37
CA LYS A 84 18.67 -16.12 30.53
C LYS A 84 18.03 -17.48 30.21
N ILE A 85 17.05 -17.48 29.31
CA ILE A 85 16.30 -18.68 28.91
C ILE A 85 16.93 -19.31 27.67
N ASP A 86 17.29 -18.47 26.69
CA ASP A 86 17.75 -18.89 25.38
C ASP A 86 18.79 -17.89 24.84
N SER A 87 20.06 -18.18 25.11
CA SER A 87 21.20 -17.34 24.74
C SER A 87 21.39 -17.17 23.23
N ASN A 88 20.79 -18.05 22.42
CA ASN A 88 20.95 -18.06 20.96
C ASN A 88 19.73 -17.47 20.22
N PHE A 89 18.64 -17.15 20.92
CA PHE A 89 17.37 -16.72 20.33
C PHE A 89 17.52 -15.59 19.29
N PHE A 90 18.11 -14.45 19.68
CA PHE A 90 18.28 -13.31 18.77
C PHE A 90 19.27 -13.57 17.65
N ARG A 91 20.29 -14.41 17.90
CA ARG A 91 21.24 -14.81 16.85
C ARG A 91 20.51 -15.61 15.76
N ARG A 92 19.71 -16.60 16.15
CA ARG A 92 18.91 -17.40 15.19
C ARG A 92 17.95 -16.53 14.39
N LEU A 93 17.32 -15.53 15.01
CA LEU A 93 16.47 -14.56 14.31
C LEU A 93 17.24 -13.75 13.26
N LYS A 94 18.42 -13.24 13.60
CA LYS A 94 19.28 -12.46 12.68
C LYS A 94 19.80 -13.31 11.51
N GLU A 95 20.14 -14.56 11.78
CA GLU A 95 20.66 -15.52 10.79
C GLU A 95 19.57 -16.33 10.08
N SER A 96 18.29 -15.97 10.26
CA SER A 96 17.14 -16.71 9.72
C SER A 96 17.11 -16.82 8.19
N SER A 97 17.76 -15.89 7.48
CA SER A 97 17.89 -15.90 6.02
C SER A 97 19.06 -16.73 5.50
N LEU A 98 19.95 -17.19 6.37
CA LEU A 98 21.15 -17.95 6.00
C LEU A 98 20.84 -19.44 5.85
N TRP A 99 21.59 -20.11 4.97
CA TRP A 99 21.60 -21.56 4.90
C TRP A 99 22.20 -22.16 6.17
N LEU A 100 21.84 -23.40 6.49
CA LEU A 100 22.32 -24.06 7.71
C LEU A 100 23.86 -24.16 7.74
N GLU A 101 24.50 -24.27 6.57
CA GLU A 101 25.97 -24.26 6.43
C GLU A 101 26.60 -22.92 6.86
N ASP A 102 25.90 -21.80 6.67
CA ASP A 102 26.41 -20.44 6.93
C ASP A 102 26.06 -19.92 8.33
N LYS A 103 25.17 -20.61 9.06
CA LYS A 103 24.79 -20.23 10.42
C LYS A 103 25.92 -20.48 11.41
N SER A 104 26.05 -19.56 12.37
CA SER A 104 27.03 -19.66 13.46
C SER A 104 26.76 -20.86 14.38
N SER A 105 25.48 -21.19 14.58
CA SER A 105 25.05 -22.44 15.24
C SER A 105 24.30 -23.33 14.25
N LYS A 106 24.59 -24.64 14.28
CA LYS A 106 23.95 -25.66 13.44
C LYS A 106 22.55 -26.05 13.94
N GLU A 107 21.83 -25.07 14.46
CA GLU A 107 20.47 -25.22 14.96
C GLU A 107 19.49 -25.16 13.79
N LYS A 108 18.65 -26.20 13.69
CA LYS A 108 17.70 -26.35 12.59
C LYS A 108 16.57 -25.32 12.63
N PHE A 109 16.04 -25.08 13.82
CA PHE A 109 14.86 -24.22 14.03
C PHE A 109 15.28 -22.79 14.33
N THR A 110 14.45 -21.83 13.91
CA THR A 110 14.79 -20.41 13.97
C THR A 110 14.28 -19.76 15.25
N LEU A 111 13.03 -20.03 15.65
CA LEU A 111 12.40 -19.37 16.80
C LEU A 111 12.68 -20.16 18.07
N PHE A 112 12.25 -21.42 18.08
CA PHE A 112 12.31 -22.31 19.22
C PHE A 112 13.06 -23.59 18.84
N ASN A 113 14.10 -23.89 19.61
CA ASN A 113 14.93 -25.06 19.43
C ASN A 113 15.16 -25.78 20.77
N ASP A 114 14.14 -25.73 21.64
CA ASP A 114 14.18 -26.36 22.96
C ASP A 114 13.91 -27.87 22.82
N ASP A 115 14.22 -28.65 23.86
CA ASP A 115 14.00 -30.10 23.85
C ASP A 115 12.51 -30.45 23.67
N ASN A 116 11.63 -29.73 24.37
CA ASN A 116 10.19 -29.98 24.43
C ASN A 116 9.34 -28.98 23.62
N TYR A 117 9.94 -27.96 23.00
CA TYR A 117 9.21 -26.95 22.24
C TYR A 117 10.03 -26.46 21.05
N LYS A 118 9.52 -26.73 19.84
CA LYS A 118 10.20 -26.43 18.57
C LYS A 118 9.30 -25.58 17.67
N ASP A 119 9.87 -25.03 16.60
CA ASP A 119 9.11 -24.22 15.63
C ASP A 119 7.82 -24.89 15.13
N TYR A 120 7.82 -26.22 14.93
CA TYR A 120 6.62 -26.91 14.46
C TYR A 120 5.50 -26.92 15.51
N ASP A 121 5.82 -26.98 16.81
CA ASP A 121 4.86 -26.87 17.91
C ASP A 121 4.30 -25.44 17.94
N PHE A 122 5.18 -24.45 17.84
CA PHE A 122 4.82 -23.04 17.76
C PHE A 122 3.84 -22.76 16.60
N TYR A 123 4.16 -23.21 15.38
CA TYR A 123 3.28 -22.99 14.23
C TYR A 123 1.98 -23.81 14.27
N LYS A 124 1.98 -24.95 14.97
CA LYS A 124 0.76 -25.74 15.19
C LYS A 124 -0.17 -25.03 16.18
N GLN A 125 0.38 -24.46 17.25
CA GLN A 125 -0.34 -23.70 18.26
C GLN A 125 -0.81 -22.34 17.70
N TYR A 126 0.04 -21.69 16.92
CA TYR A 126 -0.17 -20.37 16.36
C TYR A 126 0.02 -20.36 14.84
N PRO A 127 -1.01 -20.74 14.06
CA PRO A 127 -0.92 -20.77 12.60
C PRO A 127 -0.57 -19.41 11.98
N THR A 128 -0.92 -18.32 12.65
CA THR A 128 -0.54 -16.96 12.28
C THR A 128 -0.14 -16.16 13.53
N ILE A 129 0.62 -15.09 13.33
CA ILE A 129 0.99 -14.17 14.43
C ILE A 129 -0.22 -13.55 15.13
N PHE A 130 -1.36 -13.46 14.44
CA PHE A 130 -2.61 -12.95 15.02
C PHE A 130 -3.22 -13.92 16.02
N HIS A 131 -3.02 -15.23 15.88
CA HIS A 131 -3.42 -16.21 16.90
C HIS A 131 -2.65 -15.97 18.20
N LEU A 132 -1.32 -15.79 18.11
CA LEU A 132 -0.49 -15.49 19.27
C LEU A 132 -0.91 -14.17 19.94
N ARG A 133 -1.09 -13.10 19.16
CA ARG A 133 -1.56 -11.81 19.69
C ARG A 133 -2.94 -11.92 20.34
N ASN A 134 -3.86 -12.68 19.73
CA ASN A 134 -5.21 -12.86 20.26
C ASN A 134 -5.19 -13.68 21.56
N GLU A 135 -4.35 -14.71 21.67
CA GLU A 135 -4.17 -15.44 22.93
C GLU A 135 -3.63 -14.53 24.02
N LEU A 136 -2.56 -13.75 23.75
CA LEU A 136 -1.96 -12.87 24.75
C LEU A 136 -2.89 -11.75 25.23
N ILE A 137 -3.90 -11.37 24.44
CA ILE A 137 -4.92 -10.39 24.85
C ILE A 137 -5.98 -11.04 25.75
N LYS A 138 -6.37 -12.28 25.46
CA LYS A 138 -7.52 -12.94 26.10
C LYS A 138 -7.14 -13.82 27.29
N ASN A 139 -5.92 -14.35 27.30
CA ASN A 139 -5.45 -15.24 28.35
C ASN A 139 -4.54 -14.48 29.33
N PRO A 140 -4.93 -14.35 30.62
CA PRO A 140 -4.14 -13.67 31.64
C PRO A 140 -2.94 -14.50 32.16
N GLU A 141 -2.84 -15.77 31.80
CA GLU A 141 -1.74 -16.64 32.24
C GLU A 141 -0.38 -16.12 31.77
N LYS A 142 0.63 -16.28 32.64
CA LYS A 142 2.02 -15.98 32.30
C LYS A 142 2.48 -16.88 31.15
N LYS A 143 2.98 -16.26 30.07
CA LYS A 143 3.54 -16.96 28.91
C LYS A 143 5.06 -16.78 28.82
N ASP A 144 5.69 -17.61 27.99
CA ASP A 144 7.10 -17.48 27.64
C ASP A 144 7.38 -16.08 27.07
N ILE A 145 8.41 -15.43 27.59
CA ILE A 145 8.83 -14.07 27.21
C ILE A 145 9.19 -13.96 25.71
N ARG A 146 9.68 -15.05 25.09
CA ARG A 146 9.95 -15.13 23.64
C ARG A 146 8.67 -14.97 22.82
N LEU A 147 7.55 -15.55 23.28
CA LEU A 147 6.25 -15.38 22.63
C LEU A 147 5.75 -13.93 22.74
N VAL A 148 5.89 -13.32 23.92
CA VAL A 148 5.56 -11.91 24.14
C VAL A 148 6.39 -11.01 23.22
N TYR A 149 7.70 -11.25 23.13
CA TYR A 149 8.59 -10.54 22.23
C TYR A 149 8.15 -10.67 20.78
N LEU A 150 7.84 -11.88 20.29
CA LEU A 150 7.41 -12.10 18.90
C LEU A 150 6.12 -11.34 18.57
N ALA A 151 5.16 -11.31 19.51
CA ALA A 151 3.92 -10.56 19.36
C ALA A 151 4.17 -9.04 19.26
N ILE A 152 4.94 -8.46 20.18
CA ILE A 152 5.25 -7.03 20.20
C ILE A 152 6.13 -6.65 19.00
N HIS A 153 7.13 -7.46 18.67
CA HIS A 153 7.98 -7.29 17.50
C HIS A 153 7.15 -7.20 16.22
N SER A 154 6.11 -8.05 16.08
CA SER A 154 5.22 -7.99 14.91
C SER A 154 4.45 -6.67 14.80
N ILE A 155 4.01 -6.11 15.94
CA ILE A 155 3.31 -4.82 16.03
C ILE A 155 4.28 -3.69 15.68
N PHE A 156 5.48 -3.68 16.26
CA PHE A 156 6.48 -2.63 16.04
C PHE A 156 7.04 -2.62 14.61
N LYS A 157 7.14 -3.80 13.98
CA LYS A 157 7.55 -3.96 12.58
C LYS A 157 6.50 -3.42 11.62
N SER A 158 5.22 -3.60 11.93
CA SER A 158 4.06 -3.24 11.09
C SER A 158 3.06 -2.36 11.87
N ARG A 159 3.54 -1.21 12.36
CA ARG A 159 2.86 -0.36 13.35
C ARG A 159 1.66 0.48 12.86
N GLY A 160 1.32 0.42 11.58
CA GLY A 160 0.31 1.30 10.98
C GLY A 160 0.78 2.77 10.82
N HIS A 161 -0.19 3.66 10.58
CA HIS A 161 -0.03 5.12 10.47
C HIS A 161 -0.43 5.82 11.78
N PHE A 162 -0.21 7.14 11.87
CA PHE A 162 -0.36 7.94 13.10
C PHE A 162 -1.43 9.04 12.95
N LEU A 163 -2.38 8.89 12.03
CA LEU A 163 -3.35 9.95 11.72
C LEU A 163 -4.34 10.23 12.86
N PHE A 164 -4.50 9.30 13.79
CA PHE A 164 -5.40 9.42 14.94
C PHE A 164 -4.64 9.67 16.26
N GLU A 165 -3.51 10.37 16.19
CA GLU A 165 -2.70 10.64 17.38
C GLU A 165 -3.52 11.39 18.44
N GLY A 166 -3.49 10.91 19.69
CA GLY A 166 -4.27 11.47 20.80
C GLY A 166 -5.73 11.00 20.89
N GLN A 167 -6.26 10.29 19.89
CA GLN A 167 -7.64 9.78 19.92
C GLN A 167 -7.75 8.37 20.48
N ASN A 168 -8.82 8.12 21.23
CA ASN A 168 -9.14 6.78 21.72
C ASN A 168 -9.84 5.93 20.64
N LEU A 169 -9.74 4.60 20.73
CA LEU A 169 -10.43 3.67 19.81
C LEU A 169 -11.94 3.93 19.68
N LYS A 170 -12.60 4.50 20.70
CA LYS A 170 -14.03 4.86 20.64
C LYS A 170 -14.27 6.08 19.75
N GLU A 171 -13.39 7.08 19.81
CA GLU A 171 -13.43 8.29 18.98
C GLU A 171 -13.06 7.97 17.54
N ILE A 172 -12.03 7.14 17.34
CA ILE A 172 -11.65 6.64 16.01
C ILE A 172 -12.81 5.87 15.36
N LYS A 173 -13.64 5.20 16.17
CA LYS A 173 -14.84 4.50 15.70
C LYS A 173 -16.07 5.42 15.52
N ASN A 174 -15.96 6.72 15.77
CA ASN A 174 -17.07 7.64 15.67
C ASN A 174 -17.04 8.43 14.35
N PHE A 175 -17.96 8.09 13.44
CA PHE A 175 -18.09 8.79 12.16
C PHE A 175 -18.46 10.28 12.33
N GLU A 176 -19.22 10.64 13.37
CA GLU A 176 -19.61 12.03 13.65
C GLU A 176 -18.40 12.91 13.93
N THR A 177 -17.37 12.39 14.60
CA THR A 177 -16.13 13.15 14.85
C THR A 177 -15.41 13.49 13.54
N LEU A 178 -15.33 12.54 12.61
CA LEU A 178 -14.72 12.77 11.29
C LEU A 178 -15.53 13.77 10.47
N TYR A 179 -16.86 13.64 10.52
CA TYR A 179 -17.79 14.55 9.87
C TYR A 179 -17.62 15.98 10.39
N ASN A 180 -17.61 16.18 11.72
CA ASN A 180 -17.45 17.50 12.33
C ASN A 180 -16.10 18.14 11.99
N ASN A 181 -15.01 17.35 11.91
CA ASN A 181 -13.71 17.85 11.49
C ASN A 181 -13.73 18.34 10.03
N LEU A 182 -14.45 17.65 9.14
CA LEU A 182 -14.63 18.10 7.76
C LEU A 182 -15.43 19.42 7.72
N ILE A 183 -16.52 19.52 8.47
CA ILE A 183 -17.34 20.74 8.53
C ILE A 183 -16.50 21.93 9.03
N ALA A 184 -15.79 21.76 10.14
CA ALA A 184 -14.92 22.80 10.70
C ALA A 184 -13.86 23.25 9.68
N PHE A 185 -13.22 22.30 8.98
CA PHE A 185 -12.26 22.64 7.93
C PHE A 185 -12.90 23.45 6.79
N LEU A 186 -14.10 23.08 6.34
CA LEU A 186 -14.80 23.81 5.29
C LEU A 186 -15.16 25.24 5.75
N GLU A 187 -15.63 25.40 6.98
CA GLU A 187 -15.98 26.69 7.58
C GLU A 187 -14.74 27.59 7.75
N ASP A 188 -13.65 27.08 8.32
CA ASP A 188 -12.40 27.81 8.56
C ASP A 188 -11.74 28.28 7.26
N ASN A 189 -11.96 27.56 6.16
CA ASN A 189 -11.45 27.90 4.82
C ASN A 189 -12.46 28.70 3.98
N GLY A 190 -13.59 29.13 4.55
CA GLY A 190 -14.61 29.92 3.86
C GLY A 190 -15.35 29.17 2.74
N ILE A 191 -15.34 27.83 2.78
CA ILE A 191 -16.00 26.97 1.80
C ILE A 191 -17.45 26.76 2.24
N ASN A 192 -18.33 27.67 1.84
CA ASN A 192 -19.76 27.62 2.17
C ASN A 192 -20.48 26.50 1.39
N LYS A 193 -20.48 25.29 1.95
CA LYS A 193 -21.22 24.14 1.43
C LYS A 193 -22.31 23.74 2.41
N SER A 194 -23.55 23.63 1.93
CA SER A 194 -24.68 23.16 2.74
C SER A 194 -24.61 21.64 2.89
N ILE A 195 -24.04 21.15 3.99
CA ILE A 195 -24.09 19.72 4.32
C ILE A 195 -25.07 19.52 5.47
N ASP A 196 -26.24 19.00 5.14
CA ASP A 196 -27.30 18.72 6.12
C ASP A 196 -26.84 17.64 7.12
N LYS A 197 -27.01 17.92 8.42
CA LYS A 197 -26.66 16.99 9.50
C LYS A 197 -27.50 15.71 9.41
N ASP A 198 -28.69 15.78 8.83
CA ASP A 198 -29.56 14.62 8.59
C ASP A 198 -28.96 13.60 7.59
N ASN A 199 -27.90 13.98 6.86
CA ASN A 199 -27.18 13.08 5.97
C ASN A 199 -26.08 12.27 6.66
N LEU A 200 -25.72 12.57 7.92
CA LEU A 200 -24.63 11.91 8.62
C LEU A 200 -24.81 10.38 8.68
N GLU A 201 -25.97 9.91 9.15
CA GLU A 201 -26.25 8.46 9.24
C GLU A 201 -26.26 7.79 7.86
N LYS A 202 -26.76 8.50 6.84
CA LYS A 202 -26.79 7.99 5.46
C LYS A 202 -25.36 7.85 4.92
N LEU A 203 -24.52 8.87 5.13
CA LEU A 203 -23.13 8.87 4.71
C LEU A 203 -22.33 7.77 5.41
N GLU A 204 -22.53 7.59 6.72
CA GLU A 204 -21.87 6.52 7.47
C GLU A 204 -22.20 5.14 6.87
N LYS A 205 -23.50 4.89 6.60
CA LYS A 205 -23.95 3.64 5.97
C LYS A 205 -23.30 3.44 4.59
N ILE A 206 -23.26 4.47 3.76
CA ILE A 206 -22.65 4.37 2.41
C ILE A 206 -21.15 4.09 2.49
N VAL A 207 -20.43 4.83 3.34
CA VAL A 207 -18.98 4.68 3.51
C VAL A 207 -18.67 3.28 4.03
N CYS A 208 -19.41 2.78 5.03
CA CYS A 208 -19.15 1.50 5.67
C CYS A 208 -19.69 0.26 4.93
N ASP A 209 -20.55 0.41 3.92
CA ASP A 209 -21.11 -0.74 3.21
C ASP A 209 -20.05 -1.46 2.35
N SER A 210 -19.57 -2.62 2.81
CA SER A 210 -18.58 -3.43 2.08
C SER A 210 -19.18 -4.21 0.90
N GLY A 211 -20.50 -4.35 0.82
CA GLY A 211 -21.20 -5.09 -0.23
C GLY A 211 -21.47 -4.24 -1.49
N LYS A 212 -21.55 -2.92 -1.34
CA LYS A 212 -21.76 -2.00 -2.47
C LYS A 212 -20.49 -1.74 -3.28
N GLY A 213 -20.65 -1.77 -4.60
CA GLY A 213 -19.61 -1.36 -5.54
C GLY A 213 -19.30 0.14 -5.44
N LEU A 214 -18.05 0.52 -5.71
CA LEU A 214 -17.61 1.92 -5.63
C LEU A 214 -18.41 2.87 -6.54
N LYS A 215 -18.87 2.38 -7.71
CA LYS A 215 -19.71 3.16 -8.63
C LYS A 215 -21.10 3.44 -8.07
N ASP A 216 -21.64 2.54 -7.26
CA ASP A 216 -22.96 2.72 -6.66
C ASP A 216 -22.88 3.68 -5.48
N LYS A 217 -21.81 3.59 -4.67
CA LYS A 217 -21.49 4.62 -3.66
C LYS A 217 -21.36 6.01 -4.26
N GLU A 218 -20.69 6.13 -5.41
CA GLU A 218 -20.59 7.40 -6.14
C GLU A 218 -21.95 7.99 -6.53
N LYS A 219 -22.91 7.15 -6.97
CA LYS A 219 -24.25 7.62 -7.32
C LYS A 219 -24.98 8.15 -6.09
N GLU A 220 -24.91 7.43 -4.98
CA GLU A 220 -25.55 7.85 -3.73
C GLU A 220 -24.94 9.14 -3.17
N PHE A 221 -23.62 9.34 -3.29
CA PHE A 221 -23.01 10.63 -2.95
C PHE A 221 -23.51 11.77 -3.84
N LYS A 222 -23.69 11.54 -5.15
CA LYS A 222 -24.26 12.55 -6.06
C LYS A 222 -25.69 12.92 -5.68
N GLU A 223 -26.49 11.95 -5.24
CA GLU A 223 -27.85 12.19 -4.76
C GLU A 223 -27.86 13.00 -3.46
N ILE A 224 -27.02 12.63 -2.48
CA ILE A 224 -26.94 13.34 -1.18
C ILE A 224 -26.48 14.79 -1.35
N PHE A 225 -25.49 15.03 -2.20
CA PHE A 225 -24.89 16.36 -2.37
C PHE A 225 -25.47 17.15 -3.53
N ASN A 226 -26.61 16.75 -4.11
CA ASN A 226 -27.21 17.38 -5.29
C ASN A 226 -26.19 17.60 -6.44
N SER A 227 -25.29 16.64 -6.63
CA SER A 227 -24.18 16.68 -7.60
C SER A 227 -23.16 17.82 -7.42
N ASP A 228 -23.00 18.35 -6.20
CA ASP A 228 -21.88 19.23 -5.87
C ASP A 228 -20.55 18.52 -6.15
N LYS A 229 -19.78 19.05 -7.11
CA LYS A 229 -18.56 18.40 -7.61
C LYS A 229 -17.53 18.17 -6.51
N GLN A 230 -17.34 19.17 -5.64
CA GLN A 230 -16.31 19.16 -4.62
C GLN A 230 -16.65 18.19 -3.49
N LEU A 231 -17.88 18.22 -2.98
CA LEU A 231 -18.33 17.29 -1.93
C LEU A 231 -18.31 15.84 -2.44
N VAL A 232 -18.79 15.61 -3.66
CA VAL A 232 -18.72 14.28 -4.29
C VAL A 232 -17.27 13.85 -4.45
N ALA A 233 -16.35 14.74 -4.84
CA ALA A 233 -14.92 14.46 -4.94
C ALA A 233 -14.29 14.08 -3.59
N ILE A 234 -14.61 14.80 -2.52
CA ILE A 234 -14.15 14.49 -1.16
C ILE A 234 -14.60 13.09 -0.74
N PHE A 235 -15.90 12.78 -0.83
CA PHE A 235 -16.42 11.49 -0.39
C PHE A 235 -16.04 10.32 -1.31
N LYS A 236 -15.83 10.57 -2.60
CA LYS A 236 -15.18 9.60 -3.51
C LYS A 236 -13.79 9.22 -3.01
N LEU A 237 -12.98 10.22 -2.68
CA LEU A 237 -11.63 10.00 -2.17
C LEU A 237 -11.67 9.26 -0.82
N SER A 238 -12.61 9.61 0.05
CA SER A 238 -12.86 8.93 1.33
C SER A 238 -13.19 7.44 1.21
N VAL A 239 -13.80 6.98 0.11
CA VAL A 239 -14.02 5.54 -0.15
C VAL A 239 -12.91 4.89 -1.01
N GLY A 240 -11.87 5.65 -1.33
CA GLY A 240 -10.68 5.18 -2.05
C GLY A 240 -10.78 5.23 -3.58
N LEU A 241 -11.77 5.94 -4.14
CA LEU A 241 -11.81 6.23 -5.58
C LEU A 241 -10.69 7.22 -5.95
N SER A 242 -10.27 7.15 -7.22
CA SER A 242 -9.31 8.10 -7.79
C SER A 242 -10.03 9.40 -8.15
N VAL A 243 -9.49 10.52 -7.70
CA VAL A 243 -10.08 11.87 -7.84
C VAL A 243 -9.00 12.85 -8.29
N SER A 244 -9.36 13.83 -9.13
CA SER A 244 -8.43 14.89 -9.54
C SER A 244 -8.34 15.97 -8.46
N LEU A 245 -7.17 16.60 -8.31
CA LEU A 245 -7.01 17.72 -7.38
C LEU A 245 -7.92 18.90 -7.77
N ASN A 246 -8.14 19.12 -9.07
CA ASN A 246 -9.05 20.14 -9.58
C ASN A 246 -10.49 19.93 -9.09
N ASP A 247 -11.01 18.70 -9.16
CA ASP A 247 -12.35 18.39 -8.65
C ASP A 247 -12.44 18.54 -7.13
N LEU A 248 -11.35 18.25 -6.40
CA LEU A 248 -11.31 18.27 -4.94
C LEU A 248 -11.25 19.70 -4.36
N PHE A 249 -10.61 20.62 -5.07
CA PHE A 249 -10.44 22.01 -4.66
C PHE A 249 -11.32 22.99 -5.43
N ASP A 250 -12.09 22.52 -6.42
CA ASP A 250 -12.92 23.33 -7.31
C ASP A 250 -12.10 24.42 -8.04
N THR A 251 -10.98 24.00 -8.64
CA THR A 251 -10.01 24.89 -9.33
C THR A 251 -9.53 24.29 -10.64
N ASP A 252 -8.92 25.10 -11.51
CA ASP A 252 -8.21 24.63 -12.71
C ASP A 252 -6.66 24.69 -12.59
N GLU A 253 -6.14 24.86 -11.37
CA GLU A 253 -4.71 25.10 -11.11
C GLU A 253 -3.83 23.85 -11.30
N TYR A 254 -4.37 22.64 -11.14
CA TYR A 254 -3.60 21.40 -11.06
C TYR A 254 -3.69 20.60 -12.36
N LYS A 255 -3.30 21.21 -13.49
CA LYS A 255 -3.39 20.58 -14.81
C LYS A 255 -2.36 19.47 -15.00
N LYS A 256 -2.75 18.47 -15.78
CA LYS A 256 -1.91 17.33 -16.13
C LYS A 256 -0.66 17.79 -16.87
N GLY A 257 0.52 17.42 -16.36
CA GLY A 257 1.82 17.80 -16.93
C GLY A 257 2.41 19.10 -16.35
N GLU A 258 1.60 19.90 -15.65
CA GLU A 258 2.06 21.09 -14.92
C GLU A 258 2.43 20.76 -13.46
N VAL A 259 1.74 19.77 -12.88
CA VAL A 259 2.02 19.25 -11.53
C VAL A 259 2.51 17.81 -11.55
N GLU A 260 3.34 17.46 -10.56
CA GLU A 260 3.94 16.11 -10.42
C GLU A 260 2.87 15.01 -10.23
N LYS A 261 1.77 15.34 -9.54
CA LYS A 261 0.61 14.46 -9.34
C LYS A 261 -0.68 15.25 -9.38
N GLU A 262 -1.51 15.01 -10.39
CA GLU A 262 -2.79 15.66 -10.61
C GLU A 262 -3.98 14.87 -10.04
N LYS A 263 -3.78 13.58 -9.73
CA LYS A 263 -4.79 12.69 -9.13
C LYS A 263 -4.32 12.07 -7.84
N ILE A 264 -5.28 11.64 -7.03
CA ILE A 264 -5.06 10.92 -5.78
C ILE A 264 -6.06 9.77 -5.61
N SER A 265 -5.58 8.65 -5.08
CA SER A 265 -6.39 7.54 -4.58
C SER A 265 -5.72 6.93 -3.35
N PHE A 266 -6.45 6.74 -2.25
CA PHE A 266 -5.90 6.04 -1.09
C PHE A 266 -5.82 4.52 -1.25
N ARG A 267 -6.44 3.98 -2.30
CA ARG A 267 -6.42 2.54 -2.61
C ARG A 267 -5.23 2.14 -3.47
N GLU A 268 -4.80 3.01 -4.38
CA GLU A 268 -3.78 2.70 -5.40
C GLU A 268 -2.34 3.02 -4.93
N GLN A 269 -2.19 3.87 -3.92
CA GLN A 269 -0.89 4.32 -3.42
C GLN A 269 -0.84 4.41 -1.90
N ILE A 270 0.38 4.41 -1.36
CA ILE A 270 0.62 4.64 0.07
C ILE A 270 0.68 6.15 0.28
N TYR A 271 -0.41 6.74 0.74
CA TYR A 271 -0.53 8.18 0.93
C TYR A 271 0.65 8.78 1.70
N GLU A 272 1.11 8.17 2.78
CA GLU A 272 2.25 8.66 3.58
C GLU A 272 3.57 8.77 2.78
N ASP A 273 3.80 7.88 1.83
CA ASP A 273 5.01 7.90 1.01
C ASP A 273 4.95 9.06 -0.01
N ASP A 274 3.75 9.39 -0.48
CA ASP A 274 3.46 10.41 -1.49
C ASP A 274 3.03 11.77 -0.93
N LYS A 275 2.63 11.85 0.35
CA LYS A 275 2.19 13.06 1.04
C LYS A 275 3.17 14.23 0.87
N PRO A 276 4.51 14.03 0.89
CA PRO A 276 5.45 15.12 0.62
C PRO A 276 5.36 15.71 -0.79
N ILE A 277 4.91 14.93 -1.79
CA ILE A 277 4.69 15.40 -3.17
C ILE A 277 3.42 16.26 -3.18
N TYR A 278 2.33 15.76 -2.63
CA TYR A 278 1.09 16.54 -2.52
C TYR A 278 1.27 17.81 -1.69
N TYR A 279 2.06 17.77 -0.62
CA TYR A 279 2.39 18.96 0.18
C TYR A 279 3.12 20.02 -0.64
N SER A 280 4.02 19.63 -1.54
CA SER A 280 4.69 20.58 -2.43
C SER A 280 3.78 21.21 -3.49
N ILE A 281 2.63 20.59 -3.77
CA ILE A 281 1.62 21.10 -4.72
C ILE A 281 0.57 21.96 -3.98
N LEU A 282 0.13 21.51 -2.81
CA LEU A 282 -1.05 22.04 -2.10
C LEU A 282 -0.70 23.00 -0.96
N GLY A 283 0.52 22.93 -0.42
CA GLY A 283 0.88 23.68 0.79
C GLY A 283 -0.02 23.33 1.97
N GLU A 284 -0.64 24.33 2.60
CA GLU A 284 -1.55 24.19 3.74
C GLU A 284 -2.85 23.46 3.37
N LYS A 285 -3.28 23.49 2.09
CA LYS A 285 -4.46 22.75 1.59
C LYS A 285 -4.32 21.23 1.71
N ILE A 286 -3.15 20.71 2.12
CA ILE A 286 -2.93 19.28 2.39
C ILE A 286 -3.88 18.72 3.45
N GLU A 287 -4.35 19.57 4.38
CA GLU A 287 -5.21 19.17 5.48
C GLU A 287 -6.51 18.50 5.01
N LEU A 288 -7.10 18.96 3.89
CA LEU A 288 -8.25 18.30 3.29
C LEU A 288 -7.95 16.84 2.89
N LEU A 289 -6.73 16.56 2.42
CA LEU A 289 -6.32 15.19 2.11
C LEU A 289 -6.19 14.34 3.37
N ASP A 290 -5.69 14.91 4.48
CA ASP A 290 -5.61 14.21 5.76
C ASP A 290 -7.00 13.91 6.32
N ILE A 291 -7.93 14.85 6.21
CA ILE A 291 -9.34 14.65 6.59
C ILE A 291 -9.97 13.54 5.74
N ALA A 292 -9.88 13.62 4.41
CA ALA A 292 -10.40 12.56 3.53
C ALA A 292 -9.75 11.19 3.82
N LYS A 293 -8.45 11.19 4.15
CA LYS A 293 -7.70 9.99 4.53
C LYS A 293 -8.24 9.35 5.80
N SER A 294 -8.65 10.16 6.78
CA SER A 294 -9.23 9.70 8.04
C SER A 294 -10.53 8.91 7.82
N PHE A 295 -11.42 9.36 6.92
CA PHE A 295 -12.61 8.62 6.52
C PHE A 295 -12.27 7.28 5.86
N TYR A 296 -11.26 7.27 4.98
CA TYR A 296 -10.82 6.04 4.34
C TYR A 296 -10.26 5.04 5.36
N ASP A 297 -9.44 5.50 6.30
CA ASP A 297 -8.91 4.62 7.35
C ASP A 297 -9.99 4.14 8.30
N PHE A 298 -10.97 4.97 8.63
CA PHE A 298 -12.15 4.56 9.38
C PHE A 298 -12.91 3.44 8.66
N MET A 299 -13.22 3.62 7.37
CA MET A 299 -13.88 2.59 6.55
C MET A 299 -13.05 1.29 6.53
N VAL A 300 -11.74 1.39 6.27
CA VAL A 300 -10.84 0.22 6.24
C VAL A 300 -10.79 -0.46 7.59
N LEU A 301 -10.72 0.29 8.69
CA LEU A 301 -10.71 -0.24 10.04
C LEU A 301 -12.03 -0.96 10.37
N ASN A 302 -13.17 -0.34 10.04
CA ASN A 302 -14.49 -0.93 10.26
C ASN A 302 -14.62 -2.26 9.49
N ASN A 303 -14.20 -2.27 8.22
CA ASN A 303 -14.18 -3.48 7.40
C ASN A 303 -13.22 -4.55 7.93
N ILE A 304 -12.06 -4.17 8.49
CA ILE A 304 -11.10 -5.12 9.08
C ILE A 304 -11.63 -5.69 10.38
N LEU A 305 -12.25 -4.88 11.24
CA LEU A 305 -12.75 -5.32 12.54
C LEU A 305 -14.02 -6.16 12.40
N ALA A 306 -14.92 -5.76 11.50
CA ALA A 306 -16.30 -6.25 11.46
C ALA A 306 -16.87 -6.24 12.90
N ASP A 307 -17.42 -7.36 13.37
CA ASP A 307 -17.97 -7.49 14.73
C ASP A 307 -16.92 -7.81 15.81
N SER A 308 -15.62 -7.61 15.53
CA SER A 308 -14.54 -7.97 16.45
C SER A 308 -14.03 -6.77 17.22
N GLN A 309 -13.63 -6.99 18.48
CA GLN A 309 -13.09 -5.91 19.30
C GLN A 309 -11.66 -5.57 18.88
N TYR A 310 -10.87 -6.58 18.50
CA TYR A 310 -9.45 -6.44 18.17
C TYR A 310 -9.15 -6.91 16.73
N ILE A 311 -8.17 -6.27 16.08
CA ILE A 311 -7.69 -6.67 14.75
C ILE A 311 -7.20 -8.13 14.75
N SER A 312 -6.52 -8.56 15.81
CA SER A 312 -6.01 -9.94 15.93
C SER A 312 -7.16 -10.95 15.89
N GLU A 313 -8.27 -10.65 16.57
CA GLU A 313 -9.46 -11.50 16.58
C GLU A 313 -10.10 -11.58 15.20
N ALA A 314 -10.30 -10.44 14.53
CA ALA A 314 -10.88 -10.42 13.18
C ALA A 314 -10.02 -11.20 12.17
N LYS A 315 -8.69 -11.08 12.26
CA LYS A 315 -7.76 -11.84 11.41
C LYS A 315 -7.76 -13.33 11.70
N VAL A 316 -8.02 -13.74 12.95
CA VAL A 316 -8.20 -15.16 13.31
C VAL A 316 -9.51 -15.70 12.71
N LYS A 317 -10.63 -14.96 12.82
CA LYS A 317 -11.91 -15.34 12.21
C LYS A 317 -11.77 -15.55 10.70
N LEU A 318 -11.14 -14.60 10.00
CA LEU A 318 -10.88 -14.68 8.55
C LEU A 318 -10.02 -15.90 8.18
N TYR A 319 -9.03 -16.25 9.00
CA TYR A 319 -8.20 -17.43 8.78
C TYR A 319 -9.00 -18.73 8.89
N GLU A 320 -9.84 -18.85 9.92
CA GLU A 320 -10.65 -20.06 10.13
C GLU A 320 -11.75 -20.20 9.08
N GLU A 321 -12.35 -19.10 8.63
CA GLU A 321 -13.27 -19.08 7.49
C GLU A 321 -12.58 -19.58 6.21
N HIS A 322 -11.46 -18.97 5.83
CA HIS A 322 -10.68 -19.39 4.66
C HIS A 322 -10.27 -20.87 4.73
N LYS A 323 -9.88 -21.35 5.91
CA LYS A 323 -9.52 -22.77 6.14
C LYS A 323 -10.71 -23.70 5.94
N ARG A 324 -11.90 -23.35 6.46
CA ARG A 324 -13.14 -24.10 6.26
C ARG A 324 -13.54 -24.12 4.80
N ASP A 325 -13.53 -22.97 4.14
CA ASP A 325 -13.99 -22.82 2.77
C ASP A 325 -13.05 -23.52 1.79
N LEU A 326 -11.74 -23.42 1.99
CA LEU A 326 -10.76 -24.19 1.22
C LEU A 326 -10.96 -25.70 1.38
N LYS A 327 -11.25 -26.18 2.59
CA LYS A 327 -11.53 -27.60 2.85
C LYS A 327 -12.76 -28.05 2.08
N ASN A 328 -13.84 -27.27 2.13
CA ASN A 328 -15.08 -27.56 1.43
C ASN A 328 -14.90 -27.52 -0.09
N LEU A 329 -14.21 -26.49 -0.61
CA LEU A 329 -13.91 -26.37 -2.04
C LEU A 329 -13.07 -27.57 -2.51
N LYS A 330 -12.02 -27.94 -1.79
CA LYS A 330 -11.21 -29.14 -2.11
C LYS A 330 -12.05 -30.41 -2.10
N TYR A 331 -12.98 -30.55 -1.16
CA TYR A 331 -13.89 -31.69 -1.11
C TYR A 331 -14.82 -31.72 -2.34
N ILE A 332 -15.47 -30.60 -2.66
CA ILE A 332 -16.39 -30.46 -3.80
C ILE A 332 -15.66 -30.79 -5.11
N ILE A 333 -14.52 -30.15 -5.37
CA ILE A 333 -13.74 -30.39 -6.59
C ILE A 333 -13.26 -31.85 -6.65
N ARG A 334 -12.82 -32.44 -5.52
CA ARG A 334 -12.37 -33.84 -5.52
C ARG A 334 -13.50 -34.84 -5.78
N LYS A 335 -14.73 -34.53 -5.33
CA LYS A 335 -15.90 -35.39 -5.48
C LYS A 335 -16.52 -35.28 -6.87
N TYR A 336 -16.62 -34.04 -7.37
CA TYR A 336 -17.36 -33.74 -8.58
C TYR A 336 -16.40 -33.52 -9.77
N ASN A 337 -15.41 -32.64 -9.68
CA ASN A 337 -14.50 -32.33 -10.78
C ASN A 337 -13.04 -32.75 -10.53
N ARG A 338 -12.81 -34.06 -10.37
CA ARG A 338 -11.50 -34.61 -9.96
C ARG A 338 -10.38 -34.30 -10.95
N GLU A 339 -10.69 -34.26 -12.24
CA GLU A 339 -9.72 -33.99 -13.32
C GLU A 339 -9.06 -32.61 -13.19
N ASN A 340 -9.80 -31.62 -12.68
CA ASN A 340 -9.30 -30.27 -12.49
C ASN A 340 -8.69 -30.02 -11.10
N TYR A 341 -8.71 -31.00 -10.20
CA TYR A 341 -8.19 -30.82 -8.83
C TYR A 341 -6.71 -30.43 -8.83
N ASP A 342 -5.88 -31.15 -9.58
CA ASP A 342 -4.44 -30.90 -9.61
C ASP A 342 -4.12 -29.58 -10.32
N LYS A 343 -4.85 -29.25 -11.39
CA LYS A 343 -4.77 -27.94 -12.06
C LYS A 343 -5.10 -26.78 -11.12
N LEU A 344 -6.10 -26.93 -10.25
CA LEU A 344 -6.54 -25.85 -9.37
C LEU A 344 -5.67 -25.71 -8.10
N PHE A 345 -5.12 -26.81 -7.58
CA PHE A 345 -4.48 -26.84 -6.25
C PHE A 345 -3.00 -27.26 -6.22
N LYS A 346 -2.41 -27.71 -7.33
CA LYS A 346 -1.02 -28.21 -7.38
C LYS A 346 -0.17 -27.65 -8.52
N ASP A 347 -0.78 -27.28 -9.65
CA ASP A 347 -0.03 -26.77 -10.80
C ASP A 347 0.61 -25.40 -10.48
N LYS A 348 1.83 -25.17 -10.95
CA LYS A 348 2.60 -23.96 -10.71
C LYS A 348 2.51 -22.93 -11.83
N ASN A 349 2.05 -23.34 -13.02
CA ASN A 349 2.07 -22.50 -14.23
C ASN A 349 0.71 -21.87 -14.54
N GLU A 350 -0.31 -22.15 -13.72
CA GLU A 350 -1.69 -21.74 -13.96
C GLU A 350 -2.13 -20.61 -13.01
N SER A 351 -3.14 -19.85 -13.44
CA SER A 351 -3.82 -18.83 -12.62
C SER A 351 -4.74 -19.48 -11.59
N ASN A 352 -4.16 -20.11 -10.58
CA ASN A 352 -4.85 -21.02 -9.66
C ASN A 352 -4.53 -20.76 -8.18
N TYR A 353 -4.87 -21.69 -7.28
CA TYR A 353 -4.70 -21.50 -5.85
C TYR A 353 -3.22 -21.37 -5.41
N PRO A 354 -2.26 -22.22 -5.85
CA PRO A 354 -0.83 -21.99 -5.67
C PRO A 354 -0.37 -20.59 -6.08
N ALA A 355 -0.79 -20.11 -7.25
CA ALA A 355 -0.46 -18.77 -7.73
C ALA A 355 -1.09 -17.65 -6.86
N TYR A 356 -2.30 -17.87 -6.34
CA TYR A 356 -2.91 -16.95 -5.38
C TYR A 356 -2.13 -16.86 -4.06
N ILE A 357 -1.69 -17.99 -3.50
CA ILE A 357 -1.00 -18.02 -2.20
C ILE A 357 0.52 -17.77 -2.28
N GLY A 358 1.11 -17.74 -3.48
CA GLY A 358 2.56 -17.50 -3.64
C GLY A 358 3.46 -18.71 -3.38
N LEU A 359 2.86 -19.89 -3.20
CA LEU A 359 3.57 -21.06 -2.70
C LEU A 359 3.04 -22.32 -3.38
N ASN A 360 3.97 -23.17 -3.83
CA ASN A 360 3.66 -24.54 -4.20
C ASN A 360 4.31 -25.54 -3.23
N LYS A 361 3.75 -26.74 -3.16
CA LYS A 361 4.32 -27.85 -2.40
C LYS A 361 4.55 -29.04 -3.33
N GLU A 362 5.81 -29.22 -3.73
CA GLU A 362 6.23 -30.36 -4.55
C GLU A 362 7.11 -31.31 -3.71
N LYS A 363 6.79 -32.62 -3.69
CA LYS A 363 7.55 -33.64 -2.94
C LYS A 363 7.91 -33.23 -1.49
N SER A 364 6.94 -32.63 -0.79
CA SER A 364 7.08 -32.11 0.59
C SER A 364 8.02 -30.93 0.80
N LYS A 365 8.62 -30.38 -0.26
CA LYS A 365 9.35 -29.11 -0.23
C LYS A 365 8.42 -27.96 -0.64
N LYS A 366 8.53 -26.82 0.04
CA LYS A 366 7.80 -25.60 -0.34
C LYS A 366 8.67 -24.81 -1.30
N GLU A 367 8.10 -24.40 -2.42
CA GLU A 367 8.75 -23.54 -3.41
C GLU A 367 7.98 -22.22 -3.51
N VAL A 368 8.72 -21.11 -3.52
CA VAL A 368 8.16 -19.77 -3.71
C VAL A 368 7.91 -19.56 -5.21
N ILE A 369 6.72 -19.13 -5.57
CA ILE A 369 6.38 -18.82 -6.97
C ILE A 369 6.73 -17.36 -7.23
N GLU A 370 7.85 -17.11 -7.92
CA GLU A 370 8.41 -15.75 -8.12
C GLU A 370 7.46 -14.76 -8.80
N LYS A 371 6.51 -15.24 -9.60
CA LYS A 371 5.61 -14.40 -10.42
C LYS A 371 4.26 -14.06 -9.78
N SER A 372 3.91 -14.60 -8.62
CA SER A 372 2.48 -14.69 -8.29
C SER A 372 1.97 -13.64 -7.30
N LYS A 373 1.09 -12.79 -7.83
CA LYS A 373 0.08 -12.00 -7.08
C LYS A 373 -1.22 -12.05 -7.87
N LEU A 374 -1.70 -13.26 -8.14
CA LEU A 374 -3.02 -13.43 -8.73
C LEU A 374 -4.04 -12.72 -7.83
N LYS A 375 -4.86 -11.83 -8.37
CA LYS A 375 -5.92 -11.20 -7.58
C LYS A 375 -6.97 -12.26 -7.23
N ILE A 376 -7.63 -12.09 -6.08
CA ILE A 376 -8.67 -13.01 -5.64
C ILE A 376 -9.80 -13.14 -6.68
N ASP A 377 -10.13 -12.04 -7.36
CA ASP A 377 -11.14 -12.03 -8.43
C ASP A 377 -10.79 -12.97 -9.58
N ASP A 378 -9.49 -13.08 -9.92
CA ASP A 378 -9.03 -13.96 -10.98
C ASP A 378 -8.99 -15.42 -10.51
N LEU A 379 -8.68 -15.67 -9.24
CA LEU A 379 -8.84 -17.00 -8.63
C LEU A 379 -10.32 -17.43 -8.67
N ILE A 380 -11.24 -16.54 -8.29
CA ILE A 380 -12.68 -16.81 -8.29
C ILE A 380 -13.16 -17.16 -9.70
N LYS A 381 -12.71 -16.42 -10.72
CA LYS A 381 -13.00 -16.76 -12.12
C LYS A 381 -12.48 -18.15 -12.49
N SER A 382 -11.25 -18.50 -12.13
CA SER A 382 -10.70 -19.84 -12.40
C SER A 382 -11.50 -20.94 -11.71
N ILE A 383 -11.91 -20.73 -10.46
CA ILE A 383 -12.79 -21.65 -9.73
C ILE A 383 -14.14 -21.77 -10.43
N TYR A 384 -14.73 -20.65 -10.84
CA TYR A 384 -16.02 -20.62 -11.53
C TYR A 384 -15.97 -21.36 -12.87
N ILE A 385 -14.93 -21.14 -13.68
CA ILE A 385 -14.71 -21.87 -14.93
C ILE A 385 -14.57 -23.36 -14.66
N ALA A 386 -13.78 -23.76 -13.66
CA ALA A 386 -13.63 -25.16 -13.28
C ALA A 386 -14.98 -25.77 -12.86
N CYS A 387 -15.84 -25.03 -12.16
CA CYS A 387 -17.18 -25.50 -11.81
C CYS A 387 -18.12 -25.58 -13.04
N LEU A 388 -18.13 -24.56 -13.91
CA LEU A 388 -18.98 -24.51 -15.11
C LEU A 388 -18.68 -25.65 -16.10
N LEU A 389 -17.40 -25.97 -16.31
CA LEU A 389 -16.97 -27.06 -17.18
C LEU A 389 -17.49 -28.44 -16.70
N TYR A 390 -17.85 -28.56 -15.42
CA TYR A 390 -18.41 -29.78 -14.85
C TYR A 390 -19.94 -29.78 -14.82
N PHE A 391 -20.56 -28.65 -14.44
CA PHE A 391 -22.03 -28.58 -14.30
C PHE A 391 -22.78 -28.43 -15.61
N GLY A 392 -22.09 -28.13 -16.72
CA GLY A 392 -22.71 -28.00 -18.03
C GLY A 392 -23.72 -26.86 -18.06
N VAL A 393 -23.39 -25.78 -18.77
CA VAL A 393 -24.45 -24.91 -19.30
C VAL A 393 -25.17 -25.72 -20.40
N ASN A 394 -26.04 -26.64 -19.98
CA ASN A 394 -27.24 -27.01 -20.71
C ASN A 394 -28.31 -26.03 -20.25
N THR A 395 -28.23 -24.78 -20.71
CA THR A 395 -29.36 -23.83 -20.75
C THR A 395 -28.90 -22.62 -21.55
N ILE A 396 -29.20 -22.68 -22.85
CA ILE A 396 -29.56 -21.50 -23.66
C ILE A 396 -30.95 -21.06 -23.22
#